data_AF-M0R431-F1
#
_entry.id   AF-M0R431-F1
#
_cell.length_a   1.000
_cell.length_b   1.000
_cell.length_c   1.000
_cell.angle_alpha   90.00
_cell.angle_beta   90.00
_cell.angle_gamma   90.00
#
_symmetry.space_group_name_H-M   'P 1'
#
loop_
_entity.id
_entity.type
_entity.pdbx_description
1 polymer ?
#
loop_
_entity_poly.entity_id
_entity_poly.type
_entity_poly.pdbx_seq_one_letter_code
_entity_poly.pdbx_strand_id
1 'polypeptide(L)'
;MPFQKHICYPQSNSQKNRVAPEGGATPRACVTSTSASGPLPFFQFRPRLENMNWRRLDTIDVDKVVGTMDILTLQENIMNITFCKLEGEKCPYCQAEVDPLLLKLIRLAQLTIEYLVQSQEFLTSQLSMVEDRLRLSLSGFEQNKQLLAKQAEDIRLLKQECRRRKKMLSAQQLMMGQVQAGHYQCGFCDKAFMSQASLQSHLHRRHAAVDSCSGKKAMARNDKLQEEVTMLKEQLQVTRTQLESVQHTHRVRPSTDYERQKINEEDFQKLVVSWEEEEKQTLVNEMEKVKDMLRKEFEELTLKNSSLEYQLLEIQKSNVQSEVNMGREKLP
;
A
#
# COMPACT_ATOMS: atom_id res chain seq x y z
N MET A 1 2.09 41.29 -0.56
CA MET A 1 1.29 40.14 -1.05
C MET A 1 0.97 40.36 -2.53
N PRO A 2 1.09 39.33 -3.39
CA PRO A 2 0.07 38.25 -3.42
C PRO A 2 0.60 36.80 -3.38
N PHE A 3 -0.03 36.03 -2.49
CA PHE A 3 -0.53 34.65 -2.58
C PHE A 3 0.24 33.49 -3.24
N GLN A 4 0.70 32.64 -2.33
CA GLN A 4 0.55 31.18 -2.26
C GLN A 4 -0.60 30.58 -3.11
N LYS A 5 -0.26 29.58 -3.93
CA LYS A 5 -1.18 28.55 -4.45
C LYS A 5 -0.65 27.18 -4.05
N HIS A 6 -1.11 26.66 -2.91
CA HIS A 6 -1.06 25.23 -2.65
C HIS A 6 -2.02 24.53 -3.61
N ILE A 7 -1.49 23.63 -4.42
CA ILE A 7 -2.29 22.72 -5.24
C ILE A 7 -2.77 21.61 -4.31
N CYS A 8 -4.04 21.68 -3.91
CA CYS A 8 -4.75 20.63 -3.21
C CYS A 8 -5.45 19.74 -4.25
N TYR A 9 -5.10 18.46 -4.31
CA TYR A 9 -5.82 17.48 -5.12
C TYR A 9 -6.93 16.83 -4.29
N PRO A 10 -8.20 16.90 -4.70
CA PRO A 10 -9.30 16.25 -4.01
C PRO A 10 -9.31 14.74 -4.32
N GLN A 11 -9.26 13.91 -3.29
CA GLN A 11 -9.65 12.50 -3.39
C GLN A 11 -11.18 12.42 -3.46
N SER A 12 -11.68 12.27 -4.67
CA SER A 12 -13.08 11.97 -4.95
C SER A 12 -13.46 10.62 -4.39
N ASN A 13 -14.25 10.67 -3.32
CA ASN A 13 -15.13 9.64 -2.82
C ASN A 13 -16.18 9.27 -3.88
N SER A 14 -16.15 8.06 -4.44
CA SER A 14 -17.37 7.36 -4.88
C SER A 14 -17.13 5.95 -5.41
N GLN A 15 -17.98 5.06 -4.90
CA GLN A 15 -18.43 3.74 -5.39
C GLN A 15 -17.91 2.56 -4.56
N LYS A 16 -18.55 2.27 -3.44
CA LYS A 16 -19.76 1.40 -3.30
C LYS A 16 -19.57 -0.01 -3.88
N ASN A 17 -19.50 -0.95 -2.93
CA ASN A 17 -19.96 -2.34 -2.98
C ASN A 17 -19.51 -3.20 -4.15
N ARG A 18 -18.65 -4.19 -3.84
CA ARG A 18 -18.91 -5.60 -4.19
C ARG A 18 -18.08 -6.54 -3.33
N VAL A 19 -18.82 -7.30 -2.53
CA VAL A 19 -18.39 -8.42 -1.69
C VAL A 19 -18.19 -9.69 -2.56
N ALA A 20 -17.05 -10.36 -2.33
CA ALA A 20 -16.73 -11.81 -2.43
C ALA A 20 -16.87 -12.54 -3.81
N PRO A 21 -16.13 -13.65 -4.07
CA PRO A 21 -15.56 -14.57 -3.07
C PRO A 21 -14.10 -15.06 -3.24
N GLU A 22 -13.61 -15.47 -2.07
CA GLU A 22 -12.70 -16.56 -1.70
C GLU A 22 -12.06 -17.45 -2.80
N GLY A 23 -10.76 -17.71 -2.61
CA GLY A 23 -10.11 -18.95 -3.03
C GLY A 23 -8.70 -18.76 -3.58
N GLY A 24 -7.69 -19.22 -2.83
CA GLY A 24 -6.38 -19.57 -3.40
C GLY A 24 -5.21 -18.75 -2.86
N ALA A 25 -4.71 -19.17 -1.71
CA ALA A 25 -3.45 -18.72 -1.14
C ALA A 25 -2.27 -18.99 -2.10
N THR A 26 -1.54 -17.95 -2.46
CA THR A 26 -0.10 -18.04 -2.74
C THR A 26 0.56 -16.80 -2.13
N PRO A 27 1.62 -16.97 -1.33
CA PRO A 27 2.14 -15.88 -0.51
C PRO A 27 2.85 -14.89 -1.44
N ARG A 28 2.25 -13.72 -1.67
CA ARG A 28 3.00 -12.60 -2.25
C ARG A 28 3.99 -12.17 -1.18
N ALA A 29 5.27 -12.32 -1.51
CA ALA A 29 6.39 -11.87 -0.73
C ALA A 29 6.09 -10.47 -0.17
N CYS A 30 5.97 -10.40 1.15
CA CYS A 30 6.00 -9.14 1.87
C CYS A 30 7.34 -8.52 1.51
N VAL A 31 7.30 -7.49 0.67
CA VAL A 31 8.47 -6.66 0.40
C VAL A 31 8.69 -5.95 1.72
N THR A 32 9.56 -6.51 2.54
CA THR A 32 10.02 -5.89 3.76
C THR A 32 10.44 -4.48 3.40
N SER A 33 9.78 -3.51 4.03
CA SER A 33 10.14 -2.11 4.04
C SER A 33 11.53 -2.02 4.68
N THR A 34 12.57 -2.31 3.91
CA THR A 34 13.94 -2.04 4.32
C THR A 34 14.01 -0.53 4.42
N SER A 35 13.91 -0.04 5.64
CA SER A 35 14.27 1.30 6.08
C SER A 35 15.64 1.62 5.49
N ALA A 36 15.63 2.33 4.36
CA ALA A 36 16.81 2.71 3.58
C ALA A 36 17.55 3.88 4.26
N SER A 37 17.78 3.76 5.56
CA SER A 37 18.79 4.55 6.24
C SER A 37 20.13 3.86 5.99
N GLY A 38 20.59 3.89 4.73
CA GLY A 38 21.97 3.55 4.42
C GLY A 38 22.89 4.46 5.24
N PRO A 39 23.98 3.96 5.82
CA PRO A 39 24.92 4.80 6.57
C PRO A 39 25.34 5.99 5.71
N LEU A 40 25.33 7.19 6.29
CA LEU A 40 25.90 8.38 5.66
C LEU A 40 27.31 8.03 5.16
N PRO A 41 27.66 8.29 3.90
CA PRO A 41 29.03 8.11 3.45
C PRO A 41 29.95 8.93 4.34
N PHE A 42 31.06 8.34 4.76
CA PHE A 42 32.04 8.97 5.64
C PHE A 42 32.53 10.27 4.99
N PHE A 43 32.10 11.41 5.53
CA PHE A 43 32.50 12.73 5.07
C PHE A 43 33.79 13.14 5.77
N GLN A 44 34.79 13.52 4.96
CA GLN A 44 36.05 14.06 5.45
C GLN A 44 36.43 15.28 4.61
N PHE A 45 36.78 16.36 5.30
CA PHE A 45 37.28 17.57 4.65
C PHE A 45 38.57 17.28 3.88
N ARG A 46 38.62 17.73 2.63
CA ARG A 46 39.79 17.59 1.78
C ARG A 46 40.87 18.63 2.11
N PRO A 47 42.15 18.28 1.95
CA PRO A 47 43.23 19.27 1.95
C PRO A 47 43.03 20.30 0.83
N ARG A 48 43.30 21.57 1.13
CA ARG A 48 43.17 22.68 0.17
C ARG A 48 44.52 22.92 -0.49
N LEU A 49 44.67 22.43 -1.71
CA LEU A 49 45.93 22.41 -2.45
C LEU A 49 45.86 23.15 -3.78
N GLU A 50 44.68 23.64 -4.17
CA GLU A 50 44.48 24.27 -5.46
C GLU A 50 44.98 25.73 -5.42
N ASN A 51 45.55 26.21 -6.52
CA ASN A 51 45.99 27.60 -6.58
C ASN A 51 44.82 28.50 -7.00
N MET A 52 44.68 29.65 -6.34
CA MET A 52 43.66 30.63 -6.72
C MET A 52 44.07 31.35 -8.02
N ASN A 53 43.15 31.41 -8.99
CA ASN A 53 43.35 32.22 -10.19
C ASN A 53 42.84 33.65 -9.94
N TRP A 54 43.71 34.48 -9.37
CA TRP A 54 43.42 35.87 -9.04
C TRP A 54 42.94 36.71 -10.23
N ARG A 55 43.46 36.47 -11.44
CA ARG A 55 43.02 37.18 -12.65
C ARG A 55 41.57 36.88 -12.99
N ARG A 56 41.15 35.63 -12.83
CA ARG A 56 39.76 35.24 -13.04
C ARG A 56 38.85 35.83 -11.96
N LEU A 57 39.30 35.84 -10.71
CA LEU A 57 38.54 36.43 -9.61
C LEU A 57 38.34 37.94 -9.79
N ASP A 58 39.37 38.66 -10.26
CA ASP A 58 39.34 40.11 -10.53
C ASP A 58 38.30 40.50 -11.60
N THR A 59 38.04 39.62 -12.57
CA THR A 59 37.02 39.88 -13.61
C THR A 59 35.58 39.79 -13.12
N ILE A 60 35.35 39.27 -11.90
CA ILE A 60 34.01 39.05 -11.37
C ILE A 60 33.51 40.33 -10.69
N ASP A 61 32.49 40.94 -11.29
CA ASP A 61 31.75 42.04 -10.69
C ASP A 61 30.73 41.49 -9.66
N VAL A 62 31.07 41.57 -8.38
CA VAL A 62 30.25 41.03 -7.28
C VAL A 62 28.92 41.77 -7.15
N ASP A 63 28.88 43.08 -7.35
CA ASP A 63 27.64 43.87 -7.28
C ASP A 63 26.68 43.49 -8.39
N LYS A 64 27.22 43.24 -9.59
CA LYS A 64 26.44 42.68 -10.70
C LYS A 64 25.91 41.30 -10.38
N VAL A 65 26.74 40.38 -9.85
CA VAL A 65 26.31 39.02 -9.47
C VAL A 65 25.15 39.07 -8.47
N VAL A 66 25.23 39.96 -7.48
CA VAL A 66 24.15 40.19 -6.50
C VAL A 66 22.90 40.78 -7.18
N GLY A 67 23.08 41.83 -7.99
CA GLY A 67 21.98 42.55 -8.64
C GLY A 67 21.21 41.70 -9.66
N THR A 68 21.89 40.79 -10.37
CA THR A 68 21.26 39.90 -11.36
C THR A 68 20.93 38.51 -10.82
N MET A 69 21.30 38.20 -9.57
CA MET A 69 21.22 36.85 -9.02
C MET A 69 21.91 35.82 -9.93
N ASP A 70 23.13 36.13 -10.38
CA ASP A 70 23.85 35.27 -11.34
C ASP A 70 24.49 34.07 -10.64
N ILE A 71 23.67 33.03 -10.46
CA ILE A 71 24.09 31.77 -9.84
C ILE A 71 25.09 31.02 -10.72
N LEU A 72 25.12 31.24 -12.04
CA LEU A 72 26.06 30.55 -12.93
C LEU A 72 27.49 31.00 -12.65
N THR A 73 27.70 32.31 -12.49
CA THR A 73 29.01 32.83 -12.07
C THR A 73 29.45 32.25 -10.72
N LEU A 74 28.53 32.06 -9.76
CA LEU A 74 28.85 31.40 -8.49
C LEU A 74 29.20 29.92 -8.69
N GLN A 75 28.41 29.19 -9.46
CA GLN A 75 28.57 27.77 -9.76
C GLN A 75 29.91 27.47 -10.45
N GLU A 76 30.34 28.34 -11.36
CA GLU A 76 31.60 28.19 -12.07
C GLU A 76 32.83 28.41 -11.17
N ASN A 77 32.69 29.13 -10.06
CA ASN A 77 33.80 29.51 -9.17
C ASN A 77 33.79 28.79 -7.82
N ILE A 78 32.67 28.16 -7.42
CA ILE A 78 32.50 27.53 -6.10
C ILE A 78 33.58 26.51 -5.77
N MET A 79 33.98 25.68 -6.75
CA MET A 79 35.02 24.66 -6.55
C MET A 79 36.38 25.30 -6.24
N ASN A 80 36.80 26.25 -7.07
CA ASN A 80 38.07 26.94 -6.89
C ASN A 80 38.12 27.69 -5.55
N ILE A 81 37.02 28.34 -5.14
CA ILE A 81 36.94 29.06 -3.87
C ILE A 81 37.02 28.08 -2.68
N THR A 82 36.32 26.95 -2.77
CA THR A 82 36.25 25.94 -1.68
C THR A 82 37.60 25.28 -1.42
N PHE A 83 38.36 24.97 -2.48
CA PHE A 83 39.57 24.14 -2.40
C PHE A 83 40.89 24.89 -2.59
N CYS A 84 40.85 26.21 -2.78
CA CYS A 84 42.09 26.98 -2.91
C CYS A 84 42.90 27.04 -1.62
N LYS A 85 44.22 26.98 -1.79
CA LYS A 85 45.22 27.30 -0.78
C LYS A 85 45.40 28.81 -0.73
N LEU A 86 45.30 29.38 0.46
CA LEU A 86 45.52 30.82 0.71
C LEU A 86 46.69 31.06 1.68
N GLU A 87 47.21 30.00 2.29
CA GLU A 87 48.35 30.08 3.19
C GLU A 87 49.62 30.47 2.41
N GLY A 88 50.18 31.63 2.74
CA GLY A 88 51.40 32.18 2.13
C GLY A 88 51.15 33.12 0.95
N GLU A 89 49.89 33.41 0.61
CA GLU A 89 49.56 34.45 -0.37
C GLU A 89 49.97 35.83 0.16
N LYS A 90 50.64 36.61 -0.69
CA LYS A 90 51.18 37.92 -0.35
C LYS A 90 50.63 38.98 -1.28
N CYS A 91 50.42 40.17 -0.74
CA CYS A 91 50.04 41.32 -1.54
C CYS A 91 51.13 41.61 -2.58
N PRO A 92 50.81 41.67 -3.89
CA PRO A 92 51.81 41.92 -4.92
C PRO A 92 52.44 43.32 -4.83
N TYR A 93 51.78 44.27 -4.17
CA TYR A 93 52.22 45.66 -4.07
C TYR A 93 53.12 45.95 -2.86
N CYS A 94 52.84 45.33 -1.70
CA CYS A 94 53.59 45.59 -0.46
C CYS A 94 54.21 44.35 0.19
N GLN A 95 54.01 43.16 -0.39
CA GLN A 95 54.51 41.87 0.12
C GLN A 95 54.00 41.49 1.53
N ALA A 96 53.02 42.22 2.05
CA ALA A 96 52.35 41.87 3.30
C ALA A 96 51.55 40.58 3.14
N GLU A 97 51.57 39.76 4.18
CA GLU A 97 50.75 38.55 4.27
C GLU A 97 49.30 38.91 4.56
N VAL A 98 48.38 38.02 4.17
CA VAL A 98 46.96 38.16 4.50
C VAL A 98 46.78 38.15 6.02
N ASP A 99 45.90 39.02 6.52
CA ASP A 99 45.57 39.08 7.95
C ASP A 99 45.19 37.67 8.49
N PRO A 100 45.80 37.22 9.60
CA PRO A 100 45.54 35.87 10.13
C PRO A 100 44.08 35.62 10.54
N LEU A 101 43.36 36.62 11.02
CA LEU A 101 41.94 36.51 11.38
C LEU A 101 41.06 36.42 10.12
N LEU A 102 41.36 37.22 9.10
CA LEU A 102 40.67 37.11 7.81
C LEU A 102 40.91 35.75 7.16
N LEU A 103 42.14 35.23 7.23
CA LEU A 103 42.47 33.90 6.73
C LEU A 103 41.69 32.81 7.46
N LYS A 104 41.54 32.90 8.79
CA LYS A 104 40.69 32.00 9.57
C LYS A 104 39.21 32.09 9.17
N LEU A 105 38.69 33.29 8.95
CA LEU A 105 37.32 33.51 8.49
C LEU A 105 37.08 32.86 7.12
N ILE A 106 37.98 33.09 6.17
CA ILE A 106 37.90 32.46 4.84
C ILE A 106 38.02 30.95 4.97
N ARG A 107 38.91 30.44 5.81
CA ARG A 107 39.05 29.00 6.03
C ARG A 107 37.77 28.37 6.59
N LEU A 108 37.10 29.04 7.52
CA LEU A 108 35.79 28.62 8.01
C LEU A 108 34.75 28.65 6.89
N ALA A 109 34.70 29.72 6.08
CA ALA A 109 33.80 29.80 4.94
C ALA A 109 34.02 28.66 3.94
N GLN A 110 35.28 28.33 3.61
CA GLN A 110 35.61 27.21 2.74
C GLN A 110 35.17 25.85 3.31
N LEU A 111 35.29 25.63 4.63
CA LEU A 111 34.82 24.41 5.28
C LEU A 111 33.29 24.34 5.28
N THR A 112 32.62 25.47 5.52
CA THR A 112 31.17 25.57 5.43
C THR A 112 30.67 25.27 4.01
N ILE A 113 31.29 25.87 2.97
CA ILE A 113 30.89 25.62 1.58
C ILE A 113 31.10 24.15 1.22
N GLU A 114 32.22 23.53 1.58
CA GLU A 114 32.49 22.10 1.34
C GLU A 114 31.41 21.21 1.97
N TYR A 115 31.05 21.49 3.23
CA TYR A 115 29.98 20.77 3.92
C TYR A 115 28.62 20.96 3.25
N LEU A 116 28.29 22.18 2.82
CA LEU A 116 27.02 22.50 2.15
C LEU A 116 26.90 21.82 0.79
N VAL A 117 27.96 21.84 -0.02
CA VAL A 117 28.01 21.15 -1.32
C VAL A 117 27.85 19.64 -1.12
N GLN A 118 28.59 19.04 -0.17
CA GLN A 118 28.47 17.62 0.12
C GLN A 118 27.05 17.25 0.59
N SER A 119 26.45 18.09 1.43
CA SER A 119 25.09 17.90 1.93
C SER A 119 24.07 17.98 0.79
N GLN A 120 24.23 18.92 -0.13
CA GLN A 120 23.39 19.05 -1.31
C GLN A 120 23.49 17.82 -2.21
N GLU A 121 24.69 17.31 -2.47
CA GLU A 121 24.90 16.08 -3.25
C GLU A 121 24.25 14.87 -2.58
N PHE A 122 24.43 14.73 -1.26
CA PHE A 122 23.80 13.66 -0.48
C PHE A 122 22.27 13.74 -0.58
N LEU A 123 21.68 14.91 -0.32
CA LEU A 123 20.24 15.12 -0.41
C LEU A 123 19.71 14.87 -1.84
N THR A 124 20.45 15.31 -2.86
CA THR A 124 20.09 15.08 -4.27
C THR A 124 20.09 13.58 -4.59
N SER A 125 21.11 12.84 -4.13
CA SER A 125 21.19 11.39 -4.29
C SER A 125 20.03 10.67 -3.60
N GLN A 126 19.73 11.05 -2.35
CA GLN A 126 18.61 10.49 -1.58
C GLN A 126 17.26 10.79 -2.26
N LEU A 127 17.07 12.00 -2.78
CA LEU A 127 15.87 12.39 -3.53
C LEU A 127 15.72 11.54 -4.80
N SER A 128 16.76 11.42 -5.61
CA SER A 128 16.76 10.59 -6.82
C SER A 128 16.42 9.13 -6.51
N MET A 129 16.99 8.57 -5.44
CA MET A 129 16.69 7.19 -5.01
C MET A 129 15.21 7.00 -4.64
N VAL A 130 14.63 7.95 -3.90
CA VAL A 130 13.21 7.90 -3.51
C VAL A 130 12.31 8.10 -4.72
N GLU A 131 12.65 9.01 -5.62
CA GLU A 131 11.93 9.27 -6.86
C GLU A 131 11.91 8.03 -7.77
N ASP A 132 13.05 7.36 -7.95
CA ASP A 132 13.13 6.12 -8.72
C ASP A 132 12.30 4.99 -8.11
N ARG A 133 12.35 4.84 -6.78
CA ARG A 133 11.53 3.85 -6.07
C ARG A 133 10.04 4.14 -6.23
N LEU A 134 9.63 5.41 -6.16
CA LEU A 134 8.25 5.83 -6.40
C LEU A 134 7.83 5.52 -7.84
N ARG A 135 8.67 5.85 -8.83
CA ARG A 135 8.43 5.56 -10.25
C ARG A 135 8.24 4.06 -10.51
N LEU A 136 9.08 3.21 -9.93
CA LEU A 136 8.96 1.75 -10.03
C LEU A 136 7.67 1.24 -9.36
N SER A 137 7.32 1.76 -8.19
CA SER A 137 6.08 1.42 -7.48
C SER A 137 4.84 1.78 -8.29
N LEU A 138 4.80 2.99 -8.87
CA LEU A 138 3.70 3.46 -9.73
C LEU A 138 3.56 2.59 -10.99
N SER A 139 4.68 2.24 -11.64
CA SER A 139 4.66 1.33 -12.79
C SER A 139 4.11 -0.05 -12.41
N GLY A 140 4.53 -0.61 -11.28
CA GLY A 140 4.02 -1.87 -10.75
C GLY A 140 2.52 -1.80 -10.40
N PHE A 141 2.07 -0.70 -9.81
CA PHE A 141 0.65 -0.47 -9.52
C PHE A 141 -0.20 -0.45 -10.81
N GLU A 142 0.25 0.26 -11.84
CA GLU A 142 -0.48 0.35 -13.11
C GLU A 142 -0.56 -1.01 -13.82
N GLN A 143 0.52 -1.81 -13.79
CA GLN A 143 0.51 -3.18 -14.31
C GLN A 143 -0.46 -4.08 -13.54
N ASN A 144 -0.46 -4.02 -12.21
CA ASN A 144 -1.41 -4.79 -11.39
C ASN A 144 -2.86 -4.37 -11.66
N LYS A 145 -3.12 -3.07 -11.84
CA LYS A 145 -4.45 -2.53 -12.17
C LYS A 145 -4.95 -3.07 -13.51
N GLN A 146 -4.09 -3.11 -14.53
CA GLN A 146 -4.44 -3.69 -15.84
C GLN A 146 -4.74 -5.18 -15.73
N LEU A 147 -3.94 -5.93 -14.96
CA LEU A 147 -4.17 -7.36 -14.71
C LEU A 147 -5.50 -7.59 -13.99
N LEU A 148 -5.82 -6.80 -12.97
CA LEU A 148 -7.09 -6.87 -12.25
C LEU A 148 -8.29 -6.57 -13.16
N ALA A 149 -8.17 -5.56 -14.03
CA ALA A 149 -9.22 -5.24 -15.01
C ALA A 149 -9.47 -6.42 -15.97
N LYS A 150 -8.39 -7.06 -16.45
CA LYS A 150 -8.48 -8.25 -17.30
C LYS A 150 -9.14 -9.43 -16.57
N GLN A 151 -8.73 -9.71 -15.33
CA GLN A 151 -9.33 -10.76 -14.51
C GLN A 151 -10.81 -10.50 -14.21
N ALA A 152 -11.20 -9.26 -13.95
CA ALA A 152 -12.60 -8.88 -13.75
C ALA A 152 -13.45 -9.15 -15.00
N GLU A 153 -12.90 -8.86 -16.19
CA GLU A 153 -13.53 -9.15 -17.46
C GLU A 153 -13.66 -10.67 -17.72
N ASP A 154 -12.60 -11.44 -17.47
CA ASP A 154 -12.63 -12.90 -17.58
C ASP A 154 -13.70 -13.51 -16.65
N ILE A 155 -13.80 -13.03 -15.41
CA ILE A 155 -14.84 -13.44 -14.46
C ILE A 155 -16.24 -13.09 -15.00
N ARG A 156 -16.41 -11.92 -15.63
CA ARG A 156 -17.69 -11.50 -16.21
C ARG A 156 -18.11 -12.44 -17.35
N LEU A 157 -17.18 -12.77 -18.24
CA LEU A 157 -17.40 -13.70 -19.36
C LEU A 157 -17.67 -15.12 -18.87
N LEU A 158 -16.89 -15.61 -17.90
CA LEU A 158 -17.11 -16.92 -17.28
C LEU A 158 -18.49 -17.01 -16.60
N LYS A 159 -18.92 -15.96 -15.88
CA LYS A 159 -20.27 -15.90 -15.30
C LYS A 159 -21.37 -15.94 -16.36
N GLN A 160 -21.18 -15.29 -17.51
CA GLN A 160 -22.12 -15.35 -18.64
C GLN A 160 -22.18 -16.74 -19.25
N GLU A 161 -21.04 -17.36 -19.47
CA GLU A 161 -20.92 -18.72 -20.00
C GLU A 161 -21.55 -19.76 -19.04
N CYS A 162 -21.33 -19.62 -17.74
CA CYS A 162 -21.94 -20.46 -16.71
C CYS A 162 -23.48 -20.34 -16.73
N ARG A 163 -24.01 -19.12 -16.86
CA ARG A 163 -25.46 -18.90 -17.03
C ARG A 163 -25.99 -19.56 -18.30
N ARG A 164 -25.26 -19.46 -19.42
CA ARG A 164 -25.64 -20.08 -20.70
C ARG A 164 -25.68 -21.61 -20.60
N ARG A 165 -24.64 -22.23 -20.02
CA ARG A 165 -24.59 -23.68 -19.78
C ARG A 165 -25.70 -24.15 -18.84
N LYS A 166 -25.98 -23.41 -17.76
CA LYS A 166 -27.08 -23.74 -16.84
C LYS A 166 -28.44 -23.75 -17.54
N LYS A 167 -28.71 -22.80 -18.45
CA LYS A 167 -29.92 -22.81 -19.29
C LYS A 167 -29.98 -24.03 -20.21
N MET A 168 -28.87 -24.36 -20.87
CA MET A 168 -28.78 -25.54 -21.76
C MET A 168 -29.05 -26.86 -21.00
N LEU A 169 -28.45 -27.02 -19.82
CA LEU A 169 -28.66 -28.19 -18.97
C LEU A 169 -30.12 -28.29 -18.49
N SER A 170 -30.75 -27.16 -18.11
CA SER A 170 -32.17 -27.16 -17.72
C SER A 170 -33.10 -27.54 -18.88
N ALA A 171 -32.80 -27.10 -20.10
CA ALA A 171 -33.56 -27.46 -21.29
C ALA A 171 -33.40 -28.96 -21.63
N GLN A 172 -32.17 -29.48 -21.52
CA GLN A 172 -31.91 -30.91 -21.74
C GLN A 172 -32.61 -31.78 -20.68
N GLN A 173 -32.61 -31.36 -19.41
CA GLN A 173 -33.34 -32.05 -18.33
C GLN A 173 -34.85 -32.09 -18.60
N LEU A 174 -35.44 -30.98 -19.09
CA LEU A 174 -36.86 -30.93 -19.47
C LEU A 174 -37.16 -31.90 -20.64
N MET A 175 -36.33 -31.90 -21.68
CA MET A 175 -36.47 -32.80 -22.83
C MET A 175 -36.35 -34.28 -22.41
N MET A 176 -35.38 -34.62 -21.54
CA MET A 176 -35.25 -35.98 -21.02
C MET A 176 -36.46 -36.42 -20.18
N GLY A 177 -37.00 -35.52 -19.34
CA GLY A 177 -38.23 -35.78 -18.57
C GLY A 177 -39.44 -36.02 -19.46
N GLN A 178 -39.58 -35.26 -20.56
CA GLN A 178 -40.66 -35.46 -21.54
C GLN A 178 -40.50 -36.76 -22.33
N VAL A 179 -39.28 -37.13 -22.73
CA VAL A 179 -39.02 -38.41 -23.40
C VAL A 179 -39.37 -39.57 -22.48
N GLN A 180 -39.05 -39.52 -21.18
CA GLN A 180 -39.44 -40.56 -20.24
C GLN A 180 -40.97 -40.63 -20.05
N ALA A 181 -41.67 -39.49 -20.00
CA ALA A 181 -43.13 -39.45 -19.87
C ALA A 181 -43.90 -39.80 -21.15
N GLY A 182 -43.27 -39.75 -22.33
CA GLY A 182 -43.91 -39.99 -23.63
C GLY A 182 -44.11 -41.46 -24.01
N HIS A 183 -43.67 -42.41 -23.19
CA HIS A 183 -43.82 -43.85 -23.47
C HIS A 183 -45.02 -44.42 -22.71
N TYR A 184 -46.03 -44.88 -23.43
CA TYR A 184 -47.23 -45.53 -22.91
C TYR A 184 -47.01 -47.05 -22.83
N GLN A 185 -46.83 -47.60 -21.64
CA GLN A 185 -46.59 -49.04 -21.43
C GLN A 185 -47.90 -49.82 -21.29
N CYS A 186 -47.98 -51.02 -21.87
CA CYS A 186 -49.14 -51.90 -21.70
C CYS A 186 -49.13 -52.55 -20.31
N GLY A 187 -50.23 -52.46 -19.57
CA GLY A 187 -50.36 -53.08 -18.24
C GLY A 187 -50.54 -54.60 -18.26
N PHE A 188 -50.65 -55.21 -19.43
CA PHE A 188 -50.87 -56.65 -19.60
C PHE A 188 -49.72 -57.36 -20.35
N CYS A 189 -48.72 -56.63 -20.87
CA CYS A 189 -47.51 -57.17 -21.50
C CYS A 189 -46.37 -56.14 -21.56
N ASP A 190 -45.12 -56.56 -21.77
CA ASP A 190 -43.91 -55.69 -21.76
C ASP A 190 -43.72 -54.79 -23.00
N LYS A 191 -44.79 -54.39 -23.69
CA LYS A 191 -44.72 -53.50 -24.86
C LYS A 191 -44.95 -52.05 -24.44
N ALA A 192 -44.03 -51.16 -24.85
CA ALA A 192 -44.15 -49.71 -24.70
C ALA A 192 -44.37 -49.04 -26.06
N PHE A 193 -45.22 -48.02 -26.07
CA PHE A 193 -45.70 -47.36 -27.28
C PHE A 193 -45.44 -45.85 -27.21
N MET A 194 -45.01 -45.25 -28.31
CA MET A 194 -44.75 -43.80 -28.38
C MET A 194 -46.03 -42.93 -28.44
N SER A 195 -47.22 -43.52 -28.58
CA SER A 195 -48.48 -42.78 -28.68
C SER A 195 -49.59 -43.46 -27.91
N GLN A 196 -50.51 -42.67 -27.34
CA GLN A 196 -51.67 -43.21 -26.63
C GLN A 196 -52.61 -43.98 -27.56
N ALA A 197 -52.73 -43.57 -28.82
CA ALA A 197 -53.53 -44.26 -29.83
C ALA A 197 -53.01 -45.67 -30.14
N SER A 198 -51.68 -45.84 -30.23
CA SER A 198 -51.09 -47.17 -30.46
C SER A 198 -51.22 -48.09 -29.25
N LEU A 199 -51.13 -47.56 -28.01
CA LEU A 199 -51.46 -48.33 -26.82
C LEU A 199 -52.94 -48.77 -26.83
N GLN A 200 -53.88 -47.86 -27.11
CA GLN A 200 -55.32 -48.16 -27.13
C GLN A 200 -55.68 -49.23 -28.16
N SER A 201 -55.15 -49.12 -29.39
CA SER A 201 -55.36 -50.14 -30.43
C SER A 201 -54.76 -51.50 -30.03
N HIS A 202 -53.60 -51.49 -29.36
CA HIS A 202 -53.00 -52.72 -28.81
C HIS A 202 -53.89 -53.36 -27.74
N LEU A 203 -54.37 -52.57 -26.77
CA LEU A 203 -55.28 -53.03 -25.72
C LEU A 203 -56.56 -53.64 -26.30
N HIS A 204 -57.17 -52.96 -27.28
CA HIS A 204 -58.38 -53.46 -27.93
C HIS A 204 -58.14 -54.77 -28.70
N ARG A 205 -57.01 -54.91 -29.38
CA ARG A 205 -56.71 -56.13 -30.16
C ARG A 205 -56.30 -57.34 -29.32
N ARG A 206 -55.62 -57.12 -28.20
CA ARG A 206 -55.02 -58.21 -27.41
C ARG A 206 -55.73 -58.48 -26.09
N HIS A 207 -56.46 -57.51 -25.55
CA HIS A 207 -57.03 -57.56 -24.20
C HIS A 207 -58.54 -57.27 -24.13
N ALA A 208 -59.24 -56.95 -25.23
CA ALA A 208 -60.67 -56.63 -25.21
C ALA A 208 -61.61 -57.76 -24.73
N ALA A 209 -61.14 -59.01 -24.70
CA ALA A 209 -62.01 -60.17 -24.48
C ALA A 209 -61.96 -60.77 -23.05
N VAL A 210 -61.33 -60.12 -22.06
CA VAL A 210 -61.07 -60.75 -20.73
C VAL A 210 -61.73 -60.03 -19.55
N ASP A 211 -62.92 -59.44 -19.76
CA ASP A 211 -63.62 -58.62 -18.77
C ASP A 211 -64.71 -59.34 -17.93
N SER A 212 -64.94 -60.65 -18.13
CA SER A 212 -66.01 -61.39 -17.42
C SER A 212 -65.64 -62.06 -16.08
N CYS A 213 -64.49 -61.73 -15.46
CA CYS A 213 -64.15 -62.24 -14.12
C CYS A 213 -63.63 -61.10 -13.21
N SER A 214 -64.36 -59.99 -13.20
CA SER A 214 -63.92 -58.68 -12.70
C SER A 214 -64.13 -58.44 -11.20
N GLY A 215 -64.84 -59.31 -10.47
CA GLY A 215 -65.05 -59.14 -9.01
C GLY A 215 -63.77 -59.22 -8.18
N LYS A 216 -62.91 -60.22 -8.45
CA LYS A 216 -61.58 -60.34 -7.81
C LYS A 216 -60.60 -59.28 -8.30
N LYS A 217 -60.69 -58.88 -9.57
CA LYS A 217 -59.86 -57.80 -10.15
C LYS A 217 -60.25 -56.42 -9.59
N ALA A 218 -61.52 -56.18 -9.27
CA ALA A 218 -61.99 -54.93 -8.68
C ALA A 218 -61.55 -54.76 -7.22
N MET A 219 -61.57 -55.85 -6.42
CA MET A 219 -60.97 -55.85 -5.09
C MET A 219 -59.45 -55.67 -5.16
N ALA A 220 -58.74 -56.43 -6.00
CA ALA A 220 -57.29 -56.24 -6.19
C ALA A 220 -56.93 -54.82 -6.69
N ARG A 221 -57.80 -54.20 -7.49
CA ARG A 221 -57.66 -52.80 -7.92
C ARG A 221 -57.93 -51.83 -6.77
N ASN A 222 -58.92 -52.08 -5.92
CA ASN A 222 -59.16 -51.28 -4.72
C ASN A 222 -57.99 -51.40 -3.74
N ASP A 223 -57.50 -52.61 -3.49
CA ASP A 223 -56.32 -52.85 -2.64
C ASP A 223 -55.09 -52.13 -3.20
N LYS A 224 -54.88 -52.18 -4.53
CA LYS A 224 -53.80 -51.44 -5.19
C LYS A 224 -53.96 -49.92 -5.08
N LEU A 225 -55.18 -49.40 -5.26
CA LEU A 225 -55.46 -47.99 -5.08
C LEU A 225 -55.27 -47.56 -3.61
N GLN A 226 -55.60 -48.43 -2.67
CA GLN A 226 -55.41 -48.18 -1.25
C GLN A 226 -53.93 -48.12 -0.89
N GLU A 227 -53.11 -49.00 -1.47
CA GLU A 227 -51.64 -48.98 -1.37
C GLU A 227 -51.02 -47.73 -2.04
N GLU A 228 -51.53 -47.32 -3.20
CA GLU A 228 -51.11 -46.08 -3.86
C GLU A 228 -51.47 -44.86 -2.99
N VAL A 229 -52.64 -44.87 -2.35
CA VAL A 229 -53.08 -43.79 -1.45
C VAL A 229 -52.25 -43.77 -0.17
N THR A 230 -51.84 -44.91 0.40
CA THR A 230 -50.93 -44.95 1.56
C THR A 230 -49.54 -44.44 1.18
N MET A 231 -48.96 -44.92 0.08
CA MET A 231 -47.69 -44.44 -0.47
C MET A 231 -47.70 -42.93 -0.74
N LEU A 232 -48.76 -42.41 -1.37
CA LEU A 232 -48.88 -40.98 -1.65
C LEU A 232 -49.01 -40.16 -0.35
N LYS A 233 -49.72 -40.66 0.67
CA LYS A 233 -49.79 -40.01 1.98
C LYS A 233 -48.44 -39.97 2.68
N GLU A 234 -47.67 -41.06 2.63
CA GLU A 234 -46.30 -41.12 3.17
C GLU A 234 -45.38 -40.14 2.43
N GLN A 235 -45.39 -40.15 1.09
CA GLN A 235 -44.58 -39.24 0.28
C GLN A 235 -44.94 -37.77 0.55
N LEU A 236 -46.22 -37.47 0.71
CA LEU A 236 -46.69 -36.12 1.04
C LEU A 236 -46.27 -35.71 2.46
N GLN A 237 -46.29 -36.64 3.42
CA GLN A 237 -45.79 -36.41 4.78
C GLN A 237 -44.26 -36.14 4.78
N VAL A 238 -43.48 -36.93 4.04
CA VAL A 238 -42.02 -36.72 3.89
C VAL A 238 -41.72 -35.39 3.19
N THR A 239 -42.46 -35.05 2.14
CA THR A 239 -42.29 -33.78 1.43
C THR A 239 -42.65 -32.60 2.33
N ARG A 240 -43.68 -32.75 3.17
CA ARG A 240 -44.08 -31.74 4.14
C ARG A 240 -43.00 -31.51 5.20
N THR A 241 -42.46 -32.57 5.80
CA THR A 241 -41.39 -32.43 6.80
C THR A 241 -40.10 -31.86 6.19
N GLN A 242 -39.77 -32.21 4.95
CA GLN A 242 -38.67 -31.58 4.21
C GLN A 242 -38.91 -30.10 3.95
N LEU A 243 -40.12 -29.71 3.52
CA LEU A 243 -40.48 -28.31 3.30
C LEU A 243 -40.46 -27.51 4.60
N GLU A 244 -40.96 -28.06 5.70
CA GLU A 244 -40.91 -27.44 7.03
C GLU A 244 -39.46 -27.25 7.51
N SER A 245 -38.60 -28.25 7.30
CA SER A 245 -37.15 -28.17 7.57
C SER A 245 -36.45 -27.08 6.74
N VAL A 246 -36.69 -27.07 5.42
CA VAL A 246 -36.13 -26.06 4.50
C VAL A 246 -36.64 -24.66 4.86
N GLN A 247 -37.91 -24.50 5.20
CA GLN A 247 -38.46 -23.23 5.66
C GLN A 247 -37.83 -22.78 6.98
N HIS A 248 -37.60 -23.70 7.93
CA HIS A 248 -36.92 -23.39 9.18
C HIS A 248 -35.47 -22.94 8.93
N THR A 249 -34.71 -23.68 8.12
CA THR A 249 -33.35 -23.29 7.71
C THR A 249 -33.33 -21.93 7.00
N HIS A 250 -34.27 -21.69 6.08
CA HIS A 250 -34.38 -20.41 5.38
C HIS A 250 -34.80 -19.25 6.30
N ARG A 251 -35.54 -19.50 7.38
CA ARG A 251 -35.90 -18.46 8.37
C ARG A 251 -34.73 -18.12 9.29
N VAL A 252 -33.97 -19.12 9.74
CA VAL A 252 -32.86 -18.93 10.68
C VAL A 252 -31.61 -18.38 9.97
N ARG A 253 -31.30 -18.88 8.77
CA ARG A 253 -30.08 -18.54 8.03
C ARG A 253 -29.86 -17.04 7.82
N PRO A 254 -30.86 -16.23 7.40
CA PRO A 254 -30.68 -14.80 7.24
C PRO A 254 -30.33 -14.08 8.55
N SER A 255 -30.90 -14.52 9.69
CA SER A 255 -30.58 -13.95 11.01
C SER A 255 -29.14 -14.26 11.41
N THR A 256 -28.72 -15.52 11.26
CA THR A 256 -27.36 -15.94 11.60
C THR A 256 -26.30 -15.34 10.67
N ASP A 257 -26.62 -15.21 9.38
CA ASP A 257 -25.72 -14.60 8.39
C ASP A 257 -25.57 -13.09 8.66
N TYR A 258 -26.65 -12.41 9.06
CA TYR A 258 -26.63 -11.00 9.47
C TYR A 258 -25.83 -10.77 10.76
N GLU A 259 -26.04 -11.61 11.78
CA GLU A 259 -25.27 -11.56 13.03
C GLU A 259 -23.77 -11.80 12.80
N ARG A 260 -23.42 -12.78 11.97
CA ARG A 260 -22.03 -13.05 11.58
C ARG A 260 -21.41 -11.86 10.85
N GLN A 261 -22.16 -11.24 9.93
CA GLN A 261 -21.69 -10.06 9.22
C GLN A 261 -21.46 -8.88 10.17
N LYS A 262 -22.36 -8.68 11.13
CA LYS A 262 -22.23 -7.63 12.15
C LYS A 262 -21.00 -7.84 13.04
N ILE A 263 -20.77 -9.06 13.52
CA ILE A 263 -19.57 -9.39 14.31
C ILE A 263 -18.30 -9.13 13.50
N ASN A 264 -18.28 -9.56 12.23
CA ASN A 264 -17.12 -9.35 11.36
C ASN A 264 -16.85 -7.87 11.07
N GLU A 265 -17.90 -7.06 10.91
CA GLU A 265 -17.79 -5.60 10.75
C GLU A 265 -17.27 -4.93 12.03
N GLU A 266 -17.78 -5.33 13.20
CA GLU A 266 -17.30 -4.85 14.50
C GLU A 266 -15.83 -5.22 14.74
N ASP A 267 -15.41 -6.43 14.37
CA ASP A 267 -14.02 -6.86 14.50
C ASP A 267 -13.09 -6.15 13.51
N PHE A 268 -13.56 -5.87 12.27
CA PHE A 268 -12.82 -5.05 11.32
C PHE A 268 -12.64 -3.61 11.84
N GLN A 269 -13.70 -3.02 12.41
CA GLN A 269 -13.63 -1.68 13.01
C GLN A 269 -12.66 -1.65 14.20
N LYS A 270 -12.68 -2.66 15.08
CA LYS A 270 -11.69 -2.79 16.16
C LYS A 270 -10.27 -2.88 15.62
N LEU A 271 -10.05 -3.67 14.56
CA LEU A 271 -8.74 -3.83 13.94
C LEU A 271 -8.21 -2.50 13.38
N VAL A 272 -9.07 -1.74 12.71
CA VAL A 272 -8.72 -0.40 12.18
C VAL A 272 -8.35 0.56 13.31
N VAL A 273 -9.15 0.61 14.38
CA VAL A 273 -8.86 1.46 15.54
C VAL A 273 -7.55 1.05 16.24
N SER A 274 -7.32 -0.26 16.42
CA SER A 274 -6.06 -0.74 17.00
C SER A 274 -4.84 -0.40 16.14
N TRP A 275 -4.99 -0.43 14.82
CA TRP A 275 -3.93 -0.09 13.88
C TRP A 275 -3.63 1.42 13.90
N GLU A 276 -4.66 2.26 13.93
CA GLU A 276 -4.51 3.71 14.06
C GLU A 276 -3.80 4.09 15.39
N GLU A 277 -4.14 3.40 16.48
CA GLU A 277 -3.50 3.62 17.78
C GLU A 277 -2.05 3.12 17.80
N GLU A 278 -1.76 1.98 17.18
CA GLU A 278 -0.40 1.46 17.04
C GLU A 278 0.46 2.43 16.22
N GLU A 279 -0.06 2.95 15.10
CA GLU A 279 0.63 3.95 14.27
C GLU A 279 0.91 5.22 15.08
N LYS A 280 -0.08 5.77 15.80
CA LYS A 280 0.13 6.92 16.70
C LYS A 280 1.18 6.65 17.77
N GLN A 281 1.17 5.46 18.38
CA GLN A 281 2.15 5.09 19.39
C GLN A 281 3.56 4.99 18.81
N THR A 282 3.71 4.45 17.58
CA THR A 282 5.01 4.44 16.91
C THR A 282 5.55 5.84 16.67
N LEU A 283 4.71 6.77 16.20
CA LEU A 283 5.09 8.17 15.99
C LEU A 283 5.46 8.88 17.29
N VAL A 284 4.73 8.64 18.38
CA VAL A 284 5.05 9.18 19.72
C VAL A 284 6.40 8.65 20.19
N ASN A 285 6.67 7.35 20.02
CA ASN A 285 7.95 6.76 20.39
C ASN A 285 9.12 7.33 19.57
N GLU A 286 8.91 7.61 18.28
CA GLU A 286 9.92 8.25 17.43
C GLU A 286 10.17 9.71 17.84
N MET A 287 9.11 10.46 18.13
CA MET A 287 9.22 11.83 18.63
C MET A 287 9.98 11.89 19.96
N GLU A 288 9.72 10.94 20.88
CA GLU A 288 10.42 10.88 22.16
C GLU A 288 11.91 10.61 21.98
N LYS A 289 12.30 9.71 21.06
CA LYS A 289 13.70 9.49 20.70
C LYS A 289 14.37 10.74 20.16
N VAL A 290 13.69 11.49 19.29
CA VAL A 290 14.21 12.77 18.75
C VAL A 290 14.37 13.79 19.87
N LYS A 291 13.38 13.91 20.77
CA LYS A 291 13.44 14.80 21.94
C LYS A 291 14.62 14.45 22.87
N ASP A 292 14.86 13.17 23.10
CA ASP A 292 15.98 12.70 23.93
C ASP A 292 17.34 12.95 23.28
N MET A 293 17.46 12.74 21.96
CA MET A 293 18.68 13.11 21.23
C MET A 293 18.93 14.62 21.31
N LEU A 294 17.92 15.44 21.06
CA LEU A 294 18.04 16.90 21.17
C LEU A 294 18.42 17.33 22.59
N ARG A 295 17.84 16.72 23.63
CA ARG A 295 18.20 17.00 25.02
C ARG A 295 19.68 16.74 25.29
N LYS A 296 20.20 15.58 24.84
CA LYS A 296 21.61 15.22 25.00
C LYS A 296 22.54 16.20 24.29
N GLU A 297 22.20 16.59 23.07
CA GLU A 297 22.96 17.60 22.31
C GLU A 297 22.94 18.95 23.03
N PHE A 298 21.80 19.37 23.60
CA PHE A 298 21.72 20.59 24.41
C PHE A 298 22.55 20.52 25.69
N GLU A 299 22.56 19.39 26.39
CA GLU A 299 23.40 19.17 27.58
C GLU A 299 24.89 19.20 27.24
N GLU A 300 25.30 18.54 26.15
CA GLU A 300 26.69 18.56 25.67
C GLU A 300 27.12 19.97 25.25
N LEU A 301 26.27 20.70 24.52
CA LEU A 301 26.51 22.09 24.15
C LEU A 301 26.63 22.98 25.38
N THR A 302 25.79 22.78 26.40
CA THR A 302 25.85 23.55 27.66
C THR A 302 27.17 23.30 28.40
N LEU A 303 27.61 22.03 28.51
CA LEU A 303 28.90 21.69 29.13
C LEU A 303 30.08 22.29 28.36
N LYS A 304 30.05 22.23 27.03
CA LYS A 304 31.07 22.88 26.18
C LYS A 304 31.07 24.39 26.41
N ASN A 305 29.90 25.03 26.49
CA ASN A 305 29.80 26.46 26.68
C ASN A 305 30.37 26.88 28.05
N SER A 306 30.04 26.17 29.13
CA SER A 306 30.62 26.42 30.46
C SER A 306 32.14 26.23 30.50
N SER A 307 32.67 25.23 29.77
CA SER A 307 34.12 25.02 29.64
C SER A 307 34.80 26.18 28.91
N LEU A 308 34.17 26.68 27.83
CA LEU A 308 34.66 27.85 27.10
C LEU A 308 34.60 29.13 27.96
N GLU A 309 33.53 29.35 28.71
CA GLU A 309 33.41 30.46 29.66
C GLU A 309 34.51 30.42 30.73
N TYR A 310 34.79 29.24 31.29
CA TYR A 310 35.89 29.07 32.25
C TYR A 310 37.25 29.40 31.63
N GLN A 311 37.53 28.91 30.41
CA GLN A 311 38.78 29.21 29.70
C GLN A 311 38.93 30.70 29.40
N LEU A 312 37.84 31.38 29.01
CA LEU A 312 37.84 32.83 28.78
C LEU A 312 38.14 33.61 30.07
N LEU A 313 37.55 33.21 31.20
CA LEU A 313 37.84 33.81 32.51
C LEU A 313 39.31 33.61 32.93
N GLU A 314 39.89 32.44 32.69
CA GLU A 314 41.30 32.17 33.02
C GLU A 314 42.27 32.97 32.14
N ILE A 315 41.96 33.11 30.85
CA ILE A 315 42.69 33.99 29.92
C ILE A 315 42.60 35.44 30.41
N GLN A 316 41.41 35.91 30.77
CA GLN A 316 41.21 37.28 31.26
C GLN A 316 42.00 37.54 32.55
N LYS A 317 42.00 36.59 33.50
CA LYS A 317 42.78 36.69 34.75
C LYS A 317 44.28 36.72 34.48
N SER A 318 44.77 35.86 33.60
CA SER A 318 46.19 35.83 33.19
C SER A 318 46.61 37.12 32.50
N ASN A 319 45.71 37.71 31.69
CA ASN A 319 45.95 39.00 31.04
C ASN A 319 46.03 40.16 32.04
N VAL A 320 45.10 40.23 33.03
CA VAL A 320 45.18 41.24 34.10
C VAL A 320 46.44 41.07 34.95
N GLN A 321 46.84 39.84 35.24
CA GLN A 321 48.03 39.57 36.07
C GLN A 321 49.34 39.92 35.33
N SER A 322 49.41 39.71 34.03
CA SER A 322 50.53 40.16 33.19
C SER A 322 50.58 41.68 33.09
N GLU A 323 49.44 42.37 32.96
CA GLU A 323 49.41 43.85 33.03
C GLU A 323 49.87 44.40 34.39
N VAL A 324 49.45 43.79 35.51
CA VAL A 324 49.91 44.19 36.85
C VAL A 324 51.42 43.96 37.03
N ASN A 325 51.96 42.86 36.51
CA ASN A 325 53.41 42.59 36.57
C ASN A 325 54.20 43.60 35.73
N MET A 326 53.73 43.90 34.51
CA MET A 326 54.30 44.93 33.63
C MET A 326 54.20 46.34 34.24
N GLY A 327 53.17 46.60 35.05
CA GLY A 327 53.01 47.85 35.79
C GLY A 327 53.98 48.00 36.97
N ARG A 328 54.36 46.90 37.65
CA ARG A 328 55.34 46.94 38.75
C ARG A 328 56.78 47.04 38.28
N GLU A 329 57.12 46.47 37.12
CA GLU A 329 58.48 46.61 36.54
C GLU A 329 58.77 48.03 36.02
N LYS A 330 57.79 48.94 36.04
CA LYS A 330 57.94 50.34 35.65
C LYS A 330 58.05 51.33 36.82
N LEU A 331 58.35 50.89 38.05
CA LEU A 331 58.75 51.80 39.13
C LEU A 331 60.18 51.51 39.60
N PRO A 332 61.17 52.34 39.23
CA PRO A 332 62.46 52.40 39.94
C PRO A 332 62.34 53.12 41.29
#